data_AF-A0A7J8EBZ8-F1
#
_entry.id   AF-A0A7J8EBZ8-F1
#
_cell.length_a   1.000
_cell.length_b   1.000
_cell.length_c   1.000
_cell.angle_alpha   90.00
_cell.angle_beta   90.00
_cell.angle_gamma   90.00
#
_symmetry.space_group_name_H-M   'P 1'
#
loop_
_entity.id
_entity.type
_entity.pdbx_description
1 polymer ?
#
loop_
_entity_poly.entity_id
_entity_poly.type
_entity_poly.pdbx_seq_one_letter_code
_entity_poly.pdbx_strand_id
1 'polypeptide(L)'
;MGSPAPRPRCPLQEQRARWERKRACTARELLETERRYQEQLGLVATYFVGILRAKGTLRPPERQALFGPWELIYGASQELLTYLEGGHWGQGLEGFCPHLELYTQFAANAERSQTTLQEQLKKSKRFRRFIRLQEGRPEFGGLQLQDLLPLPLQRLQQYENLVVALAENTNPNSPDHQQLTPVISP
;
A
#
# COMPACT_ATOMS: atom_id res chain seq x y z
N MET A 1 52.77 28.40 17.14
CA MET A 1 51.72 28.61 16.12
C MET A 1 50.69 27.50 16.31
N GLY A 2 49.60 27.81 17.01
CA GLY A 2 48.63 26.81 17.49
C GLY A 2 47.73 26.28 16.39
N SER A 3 47.55 24.96 16.36
CA SER A 3 46.54 24.29 15.54
C SER A 3 45.13 24.77 15.92
N PRO A 4 44.23 25.04 14.97
CA PRO A 4 42.86 25.41 15.30
C PRO A 4 42.12 24.20 15.87
N ALA A 5 41.52 24.37 17.04
CA ALA A 5 40.68 23.37 17.68
C ALA A 5 39.50 22.95 16.78
N PRO A 6 39.06 21.68 16.84
CA PRO A 6 37.90 21.22 16.08
C PRO A 6 36.66 21.99 16.57
N ARG A 7 35.94 22.62 15.63
CA ARG A 7 34.69 23.34 15.92
C ARG A 7 33.74 22.41 16.67
N PRO A 8 33.08 22.86 17.77
CA PRO A 8 32.09 22.04 18.45
C PRO A 8 30.95 21.76 17.47
N ARG A 9 30.66 20.48 17.22
CA ARG A 9 29.51 20.09 16.40
C ARG A 9 28.25 20.59 17.10
N CYS A 10 27.50 21.48 16.45
CA CYS A 10 26.28 22.04 17.01
C CYS A 10 25.27 20.89 17.26
N PRO A 11 24.72 20.73 18.48
CA PRO A 11 23.78 19.65 18.80
C PRO A 11 22.52 19.67 17.92
N LEU A 12 22.13 20.83 17.39
CA LEU A 12 21.04 20.99 16.42
C LEU A 12 21.33 20.32 15.06
N GLN A 13 22.59 20.26 14.63
CA GLN A 13 23.00 19.65 13.36
C GLN A 13 23.06 18.12 13.48
N GLU A 14 23.47 17.60 14.64
CA GLU A 14 23.42 16.18 14.95
C GLU A 14 21.99 15.68 15.20
N GLN A 15 21.11 16.50 15.79
CA GLN A 15 19.67 16.23 15.87
C GLN A 15 19.04 16.21 14.48
N ARG A 16 19.32 17.19 13.62
CA ARG A 16 18.85 17.20 12.21
C ARG A 16 19.34 15.98 11.44
N ALA A 17 20.62 15.61 11.56
CA ALA A 17 21.14 14.41 10.92
C ALA A 17 20.50 13.12 11.48
N ARG A 18 20.13 13.07 12.77
CA ARG A 18 19.35 11.95 13.32
C ARG A 18 17.93 11.92 12.78
N TRP A 19 17.28 13.07 12.61
CA TRP A 19 15.93 13.16 12.06
C TRP A 19 15.89 12.81 10.57
N GLU A 20 16.85 13.30 9.78
CA GLU A 20 17.01 12.90 8.38
C GLU A 20 17.32 11.40 8.24
N ARG A 21 18.15 10.83 9.12
CA ARG A 21 18.40 9.37 9.13
C ARG A 21 17.15 8.57 9.50
N LYS A 22 16.37 9.03 10.49
CA LYS A 22 15.08 8.40 10.84
C LYS A 22 14.09 8.49 9.68
N ARG A 23 13.93 9.68 9.09
CA ARG A 23 13.10 9.92 7.90
C ARG A 23 13.53 9.00 6.75
N ALA A 24 14.82 8.90 6.46
CA ALA A 24 15.34 8.02 5.41
C ALA A 24 15.09 6.54 5.72
N CYS A 25 15.16 6.12 6.99
CA CYS A 25 14.87 4.76 7.39
C CYS A 25 13.37 4.44 7.26
N THR A 26 12.49 5.32 7.75
CA THR A 26 11.03 5.20 7.60
C THR A 26 10.60 5.24 6.14
N ALA A 27 11.18 6.14 5.35
CA ALA A 27 10.95 6.23 3.91
C ALA A 27 11.35 4.92 3.21
N ARG A 28 12.55 4.41 3.48
CA ARG A 28 13.01 3.15 2.90
C ARG A 28 12.14 1.97 3.31
N GLU A 29 11.75 1.89 4.58
CA GLU A 29 10.85 0.85 5.08
C GLU A 29 9.48 0.94 4.42
N LEU A 30 8.94 2.15 4.24
CA LEU A 30 7.70 2.38 3.50
C LEU A 30 7.83 1.90 2.07
N LEU A 31 8.92 2.24 1.37
CA LEU A 31 9.17 1.82 -0.01
C LEU A 31 9.29 0.29 -0.14
N GLU A 32 10.06 -0.35 0.74
CA GLU A 32 10.23 -1.82 0.73
C GLU A 32 8.89 -2.52 1.00
N THR A 33 8.12 -2.02 1.97
CA THR A 33 6.79 -2.57 2.28
C THR A 33 5.75 -2.27 1.19
N GLU A 34 5.84 -1.11 0.52
CA GLU A 34 4.96 -0.71 -0.59
C GLU A 34 5.17 -1.61 -1.79
N ARG A 35 6.43 -1.85 -2.15
CA ARG A 35 6.79 -2.74 -3.26
C ARG A 35 6.27 -4.15 -3.02
N ARG A 36 6.44 -4.67 -1.80
CA ARG A 36 5.91 -5.98 -1.42
C ARG A 36 4.37 -6.02 -1.47
N TYR A 37 3.72 -4.98 -0.98
CA TYR A 37 2.26 -4.84 -1.06
C TYR A 37 1.77 -4.82 -2.52
N GLN A 38 2.43 -4.04 -3.38
CA GLN A 38 2.13 -3.96 -4.81
C GLN A 38 2.32 -5.29 -5.51
N GLU A 39 3.41 -6.02 -5.21
CA GLU A 39 3.63 -7.38 -5.72
C GLU A 39 2.45 -8.29 -5.34
N GLN A 40 2.03 -8.28 -4.07
CA GLN A 40 0.88 -9.07 -3.60
C GLN A 40 -0.44 -8.68 -4.30
N LEU A 41 -0.70 -7.39 -4.45
CA LEU A 41 -1.87 -6.89 -5.19
C LEU A 41 -1.85 -7.35 -6.65
N GLY A 42 -0.69 -7.27 -7.29
CA GLY A 42 -0.46 -7.67 -8.68
C GLY A 42 -0.65 -9.17 -8.89
N LEU A 43 -0.24 -10.00 -7.92
CA LEU A 43 -0.55 -11.43 -7.92
C LEU A 43 -2.06 -11.66 -7.91
N VAL A 44 -2.81 -10.95 -7.06
CA VAL A 44 -4.27 -11.09 -7.01
C VAL A 44 -4.93 -10.62 -8.31
N ALA A 45 -4.54 -9.46 -8.81
CA ALA A 45 -5.06 -8.90 -10.05
C ALA A 45 -4.78 -9.83 -11.25
N THR A 46 -3.58 -10.38 -11.36
CA THR A 46 -3.18 -11.20 -12.51
C THR A 46 -3.77 -12.61 -12.42
N TYR A 47 -3.54 -13.30 -11.30
CA TYR A 47 -3.88 -14.72 -11.16
C TYR A 47 -5.34 -14.96 -10.80
N PHE A 48 -5.96 -14.07 -10.03
CA PHE A 48 -7.39 -14.20 -9.73
C PHE A 48 -8.22 -13.38 -10.70
N VAL A 49 -8.12 -12.05 -10.71
CA VAL A 49 -9.01 -11.20 -11.52
C VAL A 49 -8.84 -11.49 -13.02
N GLY A 50 -7.60 -11.52 -13.51
CA GLY A 50 -7.24 -11.78 -14.90
C GLY A 50 -7.65 -13.17 -15.37
N ILE A 51 -7.33 -14.23 -14.62
CA ILE A 51 -7.70 -15.60 -15.03
C ILE A 51 -9.21 -15.83 -14.87
N LEU A 52 -9.87 -15.26 -13.85
CA LEU A 52 -11.32 -15.34 -13.72
C LEU A 52 -12.03 -14.63 -14.89
N ARG A 53 -11.48 -13.51 -15.37
CA ARG A 53 -11.94 -12.81 -16.57
C ARG A 53 -11.77 -13.68 -17.81
N ALA A 54 -10.58 -14.24 -18.02
CA ALA A 54 -10.28 -15.05 -19.20
C ALA A 54 -11.09 -16.37 -19.24
N LYS A 55 -11.25 -17.04 -18.09
CA LYS A 55 -11.99 -18.30 -17.99
C LYS A 55 -13.51 -18.14 -17.94
N GLY A 56 -14.02 -16.92 -17.72
CA GLY A 56 -15.45 -16.66 -17.56
C GLY A 56 -16.09 -17.44 -16.40
N THR A 57 -15.31 -17.79 -15.38
CA THR A 57 -15.78 -18.65 -14.27
C THR A 57 -16.79 -17.94 -13.37
N LEU A 58 -16.71 -16.60 -13.31
CA LEU A 58 -17.55 -15.72 -12.52
C LEU A 58 -18.20 -14.66 -13.41
N ARG A 59 -19.44 -14.27 -13.07
CA ARG A 59 -20.11 -13.19 -13.78
C ARG A 59 -19.42 -11.85 -13.46
N PRO A 60 -19.43 -10.87 -14.39
CA PRO A 60 -18.91 -9.53 -14.12
C PRO A 60 -19.38 -8.90 -12.79
N PRO A 61 -20.68 -8.93 -12.42
CA PRO A 61 -21.14 -8.36 -11.15
C PRO A 61 -20.66 -9.13 -9.92
N GLU A 62 -20.55 -10.46 -9.99
CA GLU A 62 -20.03 -11.26 -8.86
C GLU A 62 -18.54 -10.99 -8.65
N ARG A 63 -17.78 -10.85 -9.73
CA ARG A 63 -16.37 -10.48 -9.67
C ARG A 63 -16.19 -9.09 -9.09
N GLN A 64 -17.00 -8.12 -9.52
CA GLN A 64 -16.96 -6.76 -8.96
C GLN A 64 -17.38 -6.75 -7.49
N ALA A 65 -18.37 -7.55 -7.08
CA ALA A 65 -18.72 -7.69 -5.67
C ALA A 65 -17.61 -8.35 -4.84
N LEU A 66 -16.81 -9.25 -5.44
CA LEU A 66 -15.74 -9.97 -4.74
C LEU A 66 -14.45 -9.15 -4.64
N PHE A 67 -14.00 -8.51 -5.71
CA PHE A 67 -12.74 -7.74 -5.72
C PHE A 67 -12.95 -6.23 -5.54
N GLY A 68 -14.15 -5.70 -5.76
CA GLY A 68 -14.42 -4.27 -5.65
C GLY A 68 -13.51 -3.44 -6.57
N PRO A 69 -13.04 -2.27 -6.12
CA PRO A 69 -12.11 -1.42 -6.86
C PRO A 69 -10.64 -1.91 -6.81
N TRP A 70 -10.37 -3.22 -6.75
CA TRP A 70 -9.00 -3.75 -6.62
C TRP A 70 -8.04 -3.29 -7.72
N GLU A 71 -8.47 -3.29 -8.99
CA GLU A 71 -7.64 -2.85 -10.11
C GLU A 71 -7.30 -1.35 -10.00
N LEU A 72 -8.22 -0.54 -9.47
CA LEU A 72 -7.99 0.88 -9.23
C LEU A 72 -7.01 1.10 -8.07
N ILE A 73 -7.18 0.35 -6.97
CA ILE A 73 -6.24 0.36 -5.83
C ILE A 73 -4.83 -0.04 -6.27
N TYR A 74 -4.73 -1.08 -7.11
CA TYR A 74 -3.46 -1.52 -7.66
C TYR A 74 -2.80 -0.43 -8.52
N GLY A 75 -3.56 0.22 -9.39
CA GLY A 75 -3.07 1.35 -10.20
C GLY A 75 -2.61 2.53 -9.34
N ALA A 76 -3.39 2.90 -8.32
CA ALA A 76 -3.07 3.98 -7.40
C ALA A 76 -1.78 3.71 -6.59
N SER A 77 -1.64 2.49 -6.06
CA SER A 77 -0.44 2.06 -5.33
C SER A 77 0.79 2.01 -6.25
N GLN A 78 0.62 1.63 -7.52
CA GLN A 78 1.70 1.66 -8.52
C GLN A 78 2.17 3.09 -8.83
N GLU A 79 1.23 4.01 -8.99
CA GLU A 79 1.55 5.42 -9.20
C GLU A 79 2.29 5.98 -7.98
N LEU A 80 1.77 5.73 -6.78
CA LEU A 80 2.43 6.11 -5.53
C LEU A 80 3.85 5.56 -5.46
N LEU A 81 4.06 4.26 -5.72
CA LEU A 81 5.39 3.65 -5.68
C LEU A 81 6.37 4.35 -6.62
N THR A 82 5.93 4.73 -7.82
CA THR A 82 6.77 5.44 -8.80
C THR A 82 7.25 6.79 -8.25
N TYR A 83 6.37 7.54 -7.57
CA TYR A 83 6.76 8.78 -6.91
C TYR A 83 7.70 8.56 -5.73
N LEU A 84 7.46 7.52 -4.92
CA LEU A 84 8.30 7.19 -3.77
C LEU A 84 9.71 6.75 -4.21
N GLU A 85 9.82 5.95 -5.28
CA GLU A 85 11.10 5.56 -5.90
C GLU A 85 11.85 6.77 -6.46
N GLY A 86 11.13 7.76 -7.00
CA GLY A 86 11.68 9.04 -7.45
C GLY A 86 12.08 9.98 -6.32
N GLY A 87 11.79 9.64 -5.06
CA GLY A 87 12.03 10.52 -3.90
C GLY A 87 11.03 11.68 -3.77
N HIS A 88 9.93 11.64 -4.50
CA HIS A 88 8.87 12.66 -4.50
C HIS A 88 7.73 12.29 -3.52
N TRP A 89 8.06 12.26 -2.23
CA TRP A 89 7.13 11.83 -1.16
C TRP A 89 5.90 12.74 -1.04
N GLY A 90 6.08 14.07 -1.02
CA GLY A 90 4.99 15.02 -0.88
C GLY A 90 4.01 14.94 -2.05
N GLN A 91 4.51 15.02 -3.28
CA GLN A 91 3.69 14.96 -4.50
C GLN A 91 3.02 13.59 -4.69
N GLY A 92 3.72 12.49 -4.36
CA GLY A 92 3.15 11.15 -4.43
C GLY A 92 2.00 10.95 -3.44
N LEU A 93 2.17 11.40 -2.19
CA LEU A 93 1.13 11.32 -1.16
C LEU A 93 -0.06 12.25 -1.46
N GLU A 94 0.21 13.46 -1.93
CA GLU A 94 -0.83 14.41 -2.37
C GLU A 94 -1.66 13.85 -3.54
N GLY A 95 -0.99 13.24 -4.53
CA GLY A 95 -1.66 12.53 -5.63
C GLY A 95 -2.41 11.26 -5.17
N PHE A 96 -1.98 10.66 -4.06
CA PHE A 96 -2.62 9.47 -3.48
C PHE A 96 -3.81 9.80 -2.57
N CYS A 97 -3.91 11.01 -1.99
CA CYS A 97 -5.04 11.46 -1.19
C CYS A 97 -6.43 11.14 -1.80
N PRO A 98 -6.74 11.49 -3.06
CA PRO A 98 -8.04 11.16 -3.66
C PRO A 98 -8.26 9.64 -3.79
N HIS A 99 -7.19 8.85 -3.90
CA HIS A 99 -7.27 7.41 -3.98
C HIS A 99 -7.63 6.75 -2.64
N LEU A 100 -7.48 7.43 -1.50
CA LEU A 100 -7.93 6.95 -0.19
C LEU A 100 -9.44 6.67 -0.17
N GLU A 101 -10.22 7.41 -0.96
CA GLU A 101 -11.66 7.16 -1.10
C GLU A 101 -11.93 5.75 -1.67
N LEU A 102 -11.06 5.24 -2.55
CA LEU A 102 -11.17 3.86 -3.08
C LEU A 102 -11.00 2.82 -1.98
N TYR A 103 -10.12 3.07 -1.02
CA TYR A 103 -9.93 2.18 0.13
C TYR A 103 -11.13 2.20 1.06
N THR A 104 -11.77 3.37 1.26
CA THR A 104 -13.04 3.48 2.00
C THR A 104 -14.16 2.72 1.30
N GLN A 105 -14.27 2.85 -0.02
CA GLN A 105 -15.24 2.07 -0.81
C GLN A 105 -14.95 0.56 -0.74
N PHE A 106 -13.67 0.18 -0.76
CA PHE A 106 -13.26 -1.21 -0.59
C PHE A 106 -13.60 -1.72 0.81
N ALA A 107 -13.38 -0.93 1.86
CA ALA A 107 -13.75 -1.25 3.24
C ALA A 107 -15.25 -1.50 3.38
N ALA A 108 -16.06 -0.62 2.81
CA ALA A 108 -17.51 -0.77 2.80
C ALA A 108 -17.97 -2.02 2.02
N ASN A 109 -17.21 -2.44 1.00
CA ASN A 109 -17.49 -3.66 0.23
C ASN A 109 -16.82 -4.91 0.82
N ALA A 110 -15.94 -4.82 1.81
CA ALA A 110 -15.12 -5.95 2.28
C ALA A 110 -15.98 -7.09 2.85
N GLU A 111 -17.01 -6.76 3.63
CA GLU A 111 -17.95 -7.76 4.16
C GLU A 111 -18.70 -8.48 3.02
N ARG A 112 -19.14 -7.70 2.01
CA ARG A 112 -19.80 -8.23 0.82
C ARG A 112 -18.86 -9.10 0.00
N SER A 113 -17.59 -8.71 -0.14
CA SER A 113 -16.54 -9.47 -0.79
C SER A 113 -16.32 -10.82 -0.09
N GLN A 114 -16.21 -10.82 1.24
CA GLN A 114 -16.03 -12.03 2.05
C GLN A 114 -17.23 -12.97 1.89
N THR A 115 -18.45 -12.42 1.98
CA THR A 115 -19.69 -13.18 1.82
C THR A 115 -19.80 -13.79 0.43
N THR A 116 -19.55 -12.99 -0.62
CA THR A 116 -19.57 -13.44 -2.01
C THR A 116 -18.52 -14.53 -2.24
N LEU A 117 -17.31 -14.39 -1.68
CA LEU A 117 -16.27 -15.41 -1.76
C LEU A 117 -16.74 -16.74 -1.14
N GLN A 118 -17.29 -16.71 0.08
CA GLN A 118 -17.79 -17.91 0.76
C GLN A 118 -18.95 -18.56 0.01
N GLU A 119 -19.88 -17.77 -0.53
CA GLU A 119 -20.98 -18.27 -1.35
C GLU A 119 -20.49 -18.92 -2.64
N GLN A 120 -19.56 -18.29 -3.36
CA GLN A 120 -19.02 -18.83 -4.60
C GLN A 120 -18.19 -20.09 -4.36
N LEU A 121 -17.46 -20.14 -3.25
CA LEU A 121 -16.80 -21.36 -2.80
C LEU A 121 -17.83 -22.47 -2.54
N LYS A 122 -18.91 -22.21 -1.82
CA LYS A 122 -19.96 -23.22 -1.56
C LYS A 122 -20.67 -23.66 -2.85
N LYS A 123 -21.10 -22.72 -3.68
CA LYS A 123 -21.93 -22.91 -4.87
C LYS A 123 -21.18 -23.55 -6.04
N SER A 124 -19.94 -23.12 -6.31
CA SER A 124 -19.20 -23.51 -7.50
C SER A 124 -17.99 -24.39 -7.18
N LYS A 125 -18.11 -25.70 -7.49
CA LYS A 125 -16.97 -26.63 -7.41
C LYS A 125 -15.81 -26.22 -8.33
N ARG A 126 -16.12 -25.62 -9.49
CA ARG A 126 -15.12 -25.10 -10.43
C ARG A 126 -14.33 -23.94 -9.83
N PHE A 127 -15.03 -23.02 -9.17
CA PHE A 127 -14.40 -21.89 -8.48
C PHE A 127 -13.52 -22.37 -7.31
N ARG A 128 -14.02 -23.27 -6.47
CA ARG A 128 -13.21 -23.91 -5.41
C ARG A 128 -11.91 -24.52 -5.93
N ARG A 129 -11.98 -25.30 -7.01
CA ARG A 129 -10.80 -25.92 -7.62
C ARG A 129 -9.87 -24.86 -8.20
N PHE A 130 -10.42 -23.81 -8.78
CA PHE A 130 -9.65 -22.69 -9.31
C PHE A 130 -8.87 -21.94 -8.21
N ILE A 131 -9.52 -21.61 -7.10
CA ILE A 131 -8.89 -20.95 -5.94
C ILE A 131 -7.75 -21.82 -5.40
N ARG A 132 -8.00 -23.10 -5.11
CA ARG A 132 -6.95 -24.03 -4.66
C ARG A 132 -5.79 -24.15 -5.64
N LEU A 133 -6.07 -24.09 -6.95
CA LEU A 133 -5.03 -24.14 -7.97
C LEU A 133 -4.18 -22.86 -8.00
N GLN A 134 -4.78 -21.69 -7.74
CA GLN A 134 -4.03 -20.44 -7.65
C GLN A 134 -3.24 -20.37 -6.35
N GLU A 135 -3.86 -20.70 -5.20
CA GLU A 135 -3.20 -20.70 -3.88
C GLU A 135 -2.04 -21.71 -3.79
N GLY A 136 -2.10 -22.81 -4.56
CA GLY A 136 -1.02 -23.80 -4.62
C GLY A 136 0.18 -23.40 -5.47
N ARG A 137 0.16 -22.22 -6.09
CA ARG A 137 1.30 -21.72 -6.87
C ARG A 137 2.43 -21.23 -5.94
N PRO A 138 3.71 -21.43 -6.32
CA PRO A 138 4.83 -20.99 -5.51
C PRO A 138 4.85 -19.46 -5.30
N GLU A 139 4.29 -18.68 -6.24
CA GLU A 139 4.19 -17.23 -6.17
C GLU A 139 3.34 -16.75 -4.98
N PHE A 140 2.36 -17.54 -4.53
CA PHE A 140 1.55 -17.20 -3.36
C PHE A 140 2.20 -17.62 -2.04
N GLY A 141 3.22 -18.49 -2.06
CA GLY A 141 3.91 -18.92 -0.84
C GLY A 141 3.01 -19.54 0.23
N GLY A 142 1.85 -20.10 -0.15
CA GLY A 142 0.84 -20.62 0.77
C GLY A 142 -0.17 -19.59 1.29
N LEU A 143 -0.11 -18.34 0.83
CA LEU A 143 -1.12 -17.32 1.13
C LEU A 143 -2.45 -17.67 0.45
N GLN A 144 -3.54 -17.52 1.19
CA GLN A 144 -4.88 -17.76 0.67
C GLN A 144 -5.51 -16.46 0.18
N LEU A 145 -6.49 -16.56 -0.74
CA LEU A 145 -7.18 -15.36 -1.24
C LEU A 145 -7.85 -14.58 -0.10
N GLN A 146 -8.35 -15.29 0.91
CA GLN A 146 -8.93 -14.71 2.12
C GLN A 146 -7.93 -13.87 2.94
N ASP A 147 -6.64 -14.18 2.90
CA ASP A 147 -5.59 -13.43 3.61
C ASP A 147 -5.13 -12.22 2.79
N LEU A 148 -5.29 -12.30 1.47
CA LEU A 148 -4.92 -11.24 0.54
C LEU A 148 -6.01 -10.15 0.44
N LEU A 149 -7.29 -10.52 0.46
CA LEU A 149 -8.41 -9.57 0.40
C LEU A 149 -8.35 -8.44 1.46
N PRO A 150 -7.98 -8.67 2.73
CA PRO A 150 -7.86 -7.59 3.71
C PRO A 150 -6.57 -6.76 3.57
N LEU A 151 -5.62 -7.11 2.69
CA LEU A 151 -4.35 -6.39 2.55
C LEU A 151 -4.53 -4.89 2.29
N PRO A 152 -5.44 -4.42 1.41
CA PRO A 152 -5.63 -2.99 1.21
C PRO A 152 -6.05 -2.26 2.48
N LEU A 153 -6.88 -2.88 3.32
CA LEU A 153 -7.31 -2.30 4.59
C LEU A 153 -6.18 -2.24 5.60
N GLN A 154 -5.39 -3.30 5.69
CA GLN A 154 -4.19 -3.31 6.54
C GLN A 154 -3.18 -2.26 6.07
N ARG A 155 -3.03 -2.09 4.75
CA ARG A 155 -2.13 -1.07 4.19
C ARG A 155 -2.63 0.35 4.47
N LEU A 156 -3.93 0.59 4.40
CA LEU A 156 -4.53 1.88 4.77
C LEU A 156 -4.16 2.28 6.21
N GLN A 157 -4.28 1.34 7.16
CA GLN A 157 -3.89 1.56 8.56
C GLN A 157 -2.38 1.82 8.71
N GLN A 158 -1.55 1.20 7.86
CA GLN A 158 -0.11 1.46 7.86
C GLN A 158 0.21 2.83 7.27
N TYR A 159 -0.47 3.29 6.22
CA TYR A 159 -0.23 4.62 5.66
C TYR A 159 -0.47 5.73 6.67
N GLU A 160 -1.54 5.66 7.47
CA GLU A 160 -1.79 6.66 8.50
C GLU A 160 -0.60 6.77 9.48
N ASN A 161 -0.16 5.63 10.02
CA ASN A 161 0.98 5.58 10.92
C ASN A 161 2.29 6.04 10.27
N LEU A 162 2.51 5.66 9.00
CA LEU A 162 3.72 5.99 8.26
C LEU A 162 3.76 7.45 7.81
N VAL A 163 2.64 8.03 7.43
CA VAL A 163 2.50 9.45 7.06
C VAL A 163 2.68 10.31 8.30
N VAL A 164 2.07 9.94 9.43
CA VAL A 164 2.30 10.61 10.72
C VAL A 164 3.78 10.54 11.11
N ALA A 165 4.39 9.36 11.04
CA ALA A 165 5.82 9.20 11.34
C ALA A 165 6.70 10.00 10.37
N LEU A 166 6.38 10.05 9.07
CA LEU A 166 7.11 10.86 8.10
C LEU A 166 6.99 12.35 8.40
N ALA A 167 5.80 12.83 8.77
CA ALA A 167 5.56 14.22 9.09
C ALA A 167 6.25 14.65 10.39
N GLU A 168 6.16 13.85 11.46
CA GLU A 168 6.85 14.08 12.73
C GLU A 168 8.38 14.13 12.58
N ASN A 169 8.93 13.38 11.61
CA ASN A 169 10.37 13.37 11.30
C ASN A 169 10.76 14.33 10.16
N THR A 170 9.82 15.08 9.60
CA THR A 170 10.09 16.11 8.59
C THR A 170 10.21 17.47 9.28
N ASN A 171 11.23 18.25 8.91
CA ASN A 171 11.47 19.54 9.54
C ASN A 171 10.30 20.51 9.22
N PRO A 172 9.66 21.16 10.21
CA PRO A 172 8.54 22.08 9.99
C PRO A 172 8.83 23.25 9.04
N ASN A 173 10.11 23.56 8.81
CA ASN A 173 10.57 24.59 7.88
C ASN A 173 10.99 24.06 6.49
N SER A 174 10.80 22.78 6.19
CA SER A 174 11.09 22.20 4.87
C SER A 174 9.84 22.22 3.97
N PRO A 175 9.99 22.41 2.64
CA PRO A 175 8.86 22.40 1.70
C PRO A 175 8.07 21.07 1.76
N ASP A 176 8.73 19.97 2.10
CA ASP A 176 8.07 18.68 2.35
C ASP A 176 7.06 18.73 3.49
N HIS A 177 7.33 19.46 4.58
CA HIS A 177 6.37 19.55 5.70
C HIS A 177 5.11 20.30 5.26
N GLN A 178 5.24 21.34 4.44
CA GLN A 178 4.09 22.08 3.91
C GLN A 178 3.20 21.21 3.01
N GLN A 179 3.78 20.23 2.31
CA GLN A 179 3.05 19.26 1.49
C GLN A 179 2.49 18.07 2.29
N LEU A 180 3.14 17.69 3.40
CA LEU A 180 2.68 16.60 4.27
C LEU A 180 1.61 17.04 5.28
N THR A 181 1.60 18.31 5.70
CA THR A 181 0.61 18.86 6.65
C THR A 181 -0.84 18.69 6.18
N PRO A 182 -1.22 18.99 4.91
CA PRO A 182 -2.61 18.83 4.45
C PRO A 182 -3.05 17.36 4.36
N VAL A 183 -2.12 16.40 4.30
CA VAL A 183 -2.45 14.95 4.28
C VAL A 183 -2.91 14.45 5.66
N ILE A 184 -2.54 15.15 6.74
CA ILE A 184 -2.77 14.73 8.13
C ILE A 184 -4.02 15.40 8.73
N SER A 185 -4.49 16.50 8.14
CA SER A 185 -5.72 17.17 8.58
C SER A 185 -6.94 16.57 7.88
N PRO A 186 -7.88 15.94 8.61
CA PRO A 186 -9.13 15.43 8.05
C PRO A 186 -10.09 16.54 7.62
#